data_AF-A0A126ZCF2-F1
#
_entry.id   AF-A0A126ZCF2-F1
#
_cell.length_a   1.000
_cell.length_b   1.000
_cell.length_c   1.000
_cell.angle_alpha   90.00
_cell.angle_beta   90.00
_cell.angle_gamma   90.00
#
_symmetry.space_group_name_H-M   'P 1'
#
loop_
_entity.id
_entity.type
_entity.pdbx_description
1 polymer ?
#
loop_
_entity_poly.entity_id
_entity_poly.type
_entity_poly.pdbx_seq_one_letter_code
_entity_poly.pdbx_strand_id
1 'polypeptide(L)'
;MKLVTWNTQWCRGLDGIVSVQRIVDGARAMADFDVLCVQEIAQGYAGMPGAPGDQPAELQALLPGFQLFFGAAVDEFDAQGTRQRFGNLIATRLPVLQVQHHALPCPADAGVRSMPRMCTVVTVRDPLIGPLRVMTTHLEYYSKVQRMAQARALRQLHIEACGHAAEPPLYDTSRSPFQNKVHTPHAILCGDFNLGAEEPEYAVMQAPFGLDTGTPTRCLQDAWPLANRVAPHAPTFRLFDRTYGPEPVACDFAFVSDGLAPRVERVDVDLATQASDHQPVLLVLG
;
A
#
# COMPACT_ATOMS: atom_id res chain seq x y z
N MET A 1 16.02 -5.35 0.67
CA MET A 1 14.58 -5.66 0.53
C MET A 1 14.08 -5.36 -0.88
N LYS A 2 13.26 -6.25 -1.46
CA LYS A 2 12.52 -6.00 -2.71
C LYS A 2 11.01 -6.02 -2.44
N LEU A 3 10.32 -4.94 -2.78
CA LEU A 3 8.88 -4.80 -2.61
C LEU A 3 8.21 -4.50 -3.95
N VAL A 4 7.13 -5.20 -4.27
CA VAL A 4 6.25 -4.86 -5.39
C VAL A 4 4.94 -4.33 -4.85
N THR A 5 4.46 -3.20 -5.36
CA THR A 5 3.09 -2.72 -5.13
C THR A 5 2.30 -2.68 -6.43
N TRP A 6 1.03 -3.08 -6.39
CA TRP A 6 0.19 -3.15 -7.60
C TRP A 6 -1.30 -3.07 -7.27
N ASN A 7 -2.02 -2.08 -7.82
CA ASN A 7 -3.46 -2.17 -7.93
C ASN A 7 -3.80 -3.24 -8.98
N THR A 8 -4.55 -4.26 -8.59
CA THR A 8 -4.76 -5.44 -9.43
C THR A 8 -6.10 -5.44 -10.17
N GLN A 9 -6.97 -4.44 -9.96
CA GLN A 9 -8.33 -4.42 -10.51
C GLN A 9 -9.06 -5.73 -10.23
N TRP A 10 -9.11 -6.16 -8.96
CA TRP A 10 -9.57 -7.50 -8.56
C TRP A 10 -9.00 -8.61 -9.45
N CYS A 11 -7.70 -8.55 -9.71
CA CYS A 11 -6.95 -9.47 -10.58
C CYS A 11 -7.55 -9.64 -11.99
N ARG A 12 -8.29 -8.65 -12.49
CA ARG A 12 -8.90 -8.67 -13.82
C ARG A 12 -8.00 -7.95 -14.82
N GLY A 13 -7.50 -8.70 -15.80
CA GLY A 13 -6.72 -8.12 -16.89
C GLY A 13 -7.56 -7.32 -17.88
N LEU A 14 -6.88 -6.61 -18.78
CA LEU A 14 -7.53 -5.86 -19.87
C LEU A 14 -8.21 -6.77 -20.90
N ASP A 15 -7.88 -8.06 -20.90
CA ASP A 15 -8.61 -9.11 -21.62
C ASP A 15 -9.95 -9.50 -20.96
N GLY A 16 -10.26 -8.89 -19.81
CA GLY A 16 -11.49 -9.10 -19.05
C GLY A 16 -11.48 -10.36 -18.17
N ILE A 17 -10.39 -11.13 -18.16
CA ILE A 17 -10.26 -12.39 -17.41
C ILE A 17 -9.70 -12.12 -16.01
N VAL A 18 -10.36 -12.67 -14.99
CA VAL A 18 -9.84 -12.66 -13.61
C VAL A 18 -8.83 -13.81 -13.45
N SER A 19 -7.59 -13.48 -13.06
CA SER A 19 -6.53 -14.46 -12.85
C SER A 19 -5.55 -14.00 -11.77
N VAL A 20 -5.66 -14.55 -10.57
CA VAL A 20 -4.72 -14.28 -9.47
C VAL A 20 -3.30 -14.79 -9.81
N GLN A 21 -3.21 -15.93 -10.50
CA GLN A 21 -1.95 -16.49 -11.00
C GLN A 21 -1.19 -15.48 -11.86
N ARG A 22 -1.88 -14.80 -12.79
CA ARG A 22 -1.26 -13.80 -13.68
C ARG A 22 -0.64 -12.64 -12.90
N ILE A 23 -1.29 -12.18 -11.83
CA ILE A 23 -0.75 -11.12 -10.96
C ILE A 23 0.52 -11.61 -10.24
N VAL A 24 0.49 -12.82 -9.68
CA VAL A 24 1.67 -13.40 -9.02
C VAL A 24 2.83 -13.57 -9.99
N ASP A 25 2.57 -14.08 -11.20
CA ASP A 25 3.59 -14.27 -12.23
C ASP A 25 4.17 -12.93 -12.69
N GLY A 26 3.34 -11.91 -12.89
CA GLY A 26 3.77 -10.56 -13.25
C GLY A 26 4.65 -9.93 -12.17
N ALA A 27 4.25 -10.01 -10.89
CA ALA A 27 5.06 -9.52 -9.79
C ALA A 27 6.41 -10.26 -9.68
N ARG A 28 6.42 -11.59 -9.88
CA ARG A 28 7.66 -12.40 -9.89
C ARG A 28 8.56 -12.09 -11.09
N ALA A 29 8.00 -11.70 -12.22
CA ALA A 29 8.77 -11.30 -13.39
C ALA A 29 9.56 -10.00 -13.16
N MET A 30 9.04 -9.08 -12.33
CA MET A 30 9.79 -7.88 -11.93
C MET A 30 10.94 -8.21 -10.98
N ALA A 31 10.69 -9.08 -9.99
CA ALA A 31 11.67 -9.48 -8.99
C ALA A 31 11.27 -10.75 -8.24
N ASP A 32 12.27 -11.48 -7.74
CA ASP A 32 12.10 -12.33 -6.55
C ASP A 32 11.89 -11.44 -5.32
N PHE A 33 10.64 -11.02 -5.11
CA PHE A 33 10.26 -10.05 -4.08
C PHE A 33 10.22 -10.65 -2.67
N ASP A 34 10.49 -9.82 -1.67
CA ASP A 34 10.34 -10.16 -0.26
C ASP A 34 8.95 -9.79 0.28
N VAL A 35 8.33 -8.80 -0.36
CA VAL A 35 7.04 -8.22 0.01
C VAL A 35 6.23 -7.92 -1.26
N LEU A 36 4.95 -8.29 -1.26
CA LEU A 36 3.98 -7.94 -2.28
C LEU A 36 2.82 -7.19 -1.61
N CYS A 37 2.53 -5.98 -2.09
CA CYS A 37 1.43 -5.15 -1.64
C CYS A 37 0.44 -4.99 -2.79
N VAL A 38 -0.77 -5.53 -2.64
CA VAL A 38 -1.78 -5.47 -3.70
C VAL A 38 -3.03 -4.77 -3.24
N GLN A 39 -3.62 -3.97 -4.12
CA GLN A 39 -4.87 -3.27 -3.91
C GLN A 39 -5.99 -3.91 -4.75
N GLU A 40 -7.22 -3.61 -4.37
CA GLU A 40 -8.45 -4.12 -5.02
C GLU A 40 -8.66 -5.63 -4.93
N ILE A 41 -8.21 -6.25 -3.85
CA ILE A 41 -8.44 -7.68 -3.61
C ILE A 41 -9.87 -7.91 -3.16
N ALA A 42 -10.58 -8.80 -3.86
CA ALA A 42 -11.98 -9.10 -3.68
C ALA A 42 -12.21 -10.52 -3.12
N GLN A 43 -13.25 -10.66 -2.32
CA GLN A 43 -13.80 -11.94 -1.88
C GLN A 43 -15.33 -11.84 -1.80
N GLY A 44 -16.03 -12.82 -2.37
CA GLY A 44 -17.50 -12.92 -2.27
C GLY A 44 -18.27 -12.07 -3.29
N TYR A 45 -17.59 -11.46 -4.25
CA TYR A 45 -18.19 -10.59 -5.28
C TYR A 45 -18.51 -11.33 -6.59
N ALA A 46 -19.30 -12.39 -6.53
CA ALA A 46 -19.63 -13.21 -7.71
C ALA A 46 -20.35 -12.43 -8.84
N GLY A 47 -21.00 -11.31 -8.50
CA GLY A 47 -21.67 -10.43 -9.47
C GLY A 47 -20.77 -9.40 -10.17
N MET A 48 -19.50 -9.25 -9.75
CA MET A 48 -18.56 -8.35 -10.41
C MET A 48 -18.10 -8.92 -11.77
N PRO A 49 -17.67 -8.06 -12.72
CA PRO A 49 -17.15 -8.51 -14.01
C PRO A 49 -16.03 -9.55 -13.86
N GLY A 50 -16.18 -10.68 -14.54
CA GLY A 50 -15.26 -11.82 -14.46
C GLY A 50 -15.45 -12.73 -13.23
N ALA A 51 -16.43 -12.43 -12.37
CA ALA A 51 -16.81 -13.21 -11.19
C ALA A 51 -15.62 -13.60 -10.28
N PRO A 52 -14.94 -12.62 -9.65
CA PRO A 52 -13.80 -12.90 -8.79
C PRO A 52 -14.16 -13.87 -7.66
N GLY A 53 -13.26 -14.82 -7.42
CA GLY A 53 -13.38 -15.86 -6.40
C GLY A 53 -12.96 -15.39 -5.00
N ASP A 54 -12.18 -16.23 -4.32
CA ASP A 54 -11.59 -15.93 -3.01
C ASP A 54 -10.12 -15.58 -3.21
N GLN A 55 -9.87 -14.34 -3.65
CA GLN A 55 -8.53 -13.91 -4.03
C GLN A 55 -7.49 -13.97 -2.90
N PRO A 56 -7.82 -13.66 -1.63
CA PRO A 56 -6.91 -13.92 -0.53
C PRO A 56 -6.50 -15.40 -0.43
N ALA A 57 -7.43 -16.34 -0.57
CA ALA A 57 -7.13 -17.77 -0.52
C ALA A 57 -6.31 -18.25 -1.74
N GLU A 58 -6.64 -17.76 -2.93
CA GLU A 58 -5.90 -18.04 -4.16
C GLU A 58 -4.45 -17.51 -4.07
N LEU A 59 -4.25 -16.27 -3.60
CA LEU A 59 -2.93 -15.69 -3.37
C LEU A 59 -2.13 -16.52 -2.35
N GLN A 60 -2.76 -16.99 -1.27
CA GLN A 60 -2.10 -17.82 -0.26
C GLN A 60 -1.61 -19.14 -0.85
N ALA A 61 -2.36 -19.75 -1.76
CA ALA A 61 -1.96 -20.99 -2.43
C ALA A 61 -0.79 -20.78 -3.40
N LEU A 62 -0.70 -19.61 -4.02
CA LEU A 62 0.31 -19.26 -5.04
C LEU A 62 1.62 -18.71 -4.48
N LEU A 63 1.64 -18.35 -3.20
CA LEU A 63 2.80 -17.77 -2.52
C LEU A 63 3.26 -18.67 -1.35
N PRO A 64 3.72 -19.91 -1.63
CA PRO A 64 4.24 -20.77 -0.57
C PRO A 64 5.45 -20.12 0.11
N GLY A 65 5.49 -20.18 1.44
CA GLY A 65 6.52 -19.52 2.25
C GLY A 65 6.23 -18.05 2.57
N PHE A 66 5.14 -17.47 2.04
CA PHE A 66 4.68 -16.14 2.41
C PHE A 66 3.55 -16.22 3.43
N GLN A 67 3.53 -15.26 4.34
CA GLN A 67 2.37 -14.95 5.19
C GLN A 67 1.56 -13.85 4.52
N LEU A 68 0.23 -13.96 4.54
CA LEU A 68 -0.68 -12.99 3.91
C LEU A 68 -1.55 -12.31 4.96
N PHE A 69 -1.72 -11.00 4.78
CA PHE A 69 -2.49 -10.14 5.67
C PHE A 69 -3.48 -9.31 4.86
N PHE A 70 -4.75 -9.73 4.86
CA PHE A 70 -5.82 -9.07 4.13
C PHE A 70 -6.55 -8.05 5.00
N GLY A 71 -6.39 -6.78 4.67
CA GLY A 71 -7.13 -5.67 5.26
C GLY A 71 -8.33 -5.30 4.38
N ALA A 72 -9.49 -5.83 4.74
CA ALA A 72 -10.77 -5.50 4.10
C ALA A 72 -11.19 -4.08 4.51
N ALA A 73 -11.26 -3.16 3.55
CA ALA A 73 -11.80 -1.82 3.76
C ALA A 73 -13.33 -1.86 3.75
N VAL A 74 -13.89 -2.67 2.85
CA VAL A 74 -15.29 -3.09 2.84
C VAL A 74 -15.36 -4.50 3.42
N ASP A 75 -16.22 -4.69 4.42
CA ASP A 75 -16.51 -6.00 5.03
C ASP A 75 -17.98 -6.01 5.42
N GLU A 76 -18.81 -6.47 4.49
CA GLU A 76 -20.26 -6.35 4.57
C GLU A 76 -20.96 -7.65 4.13
N PHE A 77 -22.28 -7.63 4.16
CA PHE A 77 -23.10 -8.77 3.74
C PHE A 77 -24.11 -8.28 2.70
N ASP A 78 -24.24 -9.03 1.60
CA ASP A 78 -25.26 -8.74 0.60
C ASP A 78 -26.68 -9.11 1.09
N ALA A 79 -27.69 -8.84 0.26
CA ALA A 79 -29.08 -9.14 0.58
C ALA A 79 -29.37 -10.64 0.77
N GLN A 80 -28.47 -11.52 0.31
CA GLN A 80 -28.55 -12.97 0.44
C GLN A 80 -27.75 -13.48 1.66
N GLY A 81 -27.08 -12.58 2.40
CA GLY A 81 -26.24 -12.92 3.55
C GLY A 81 -24.84 -13.43 3.16
N THR A 82 -24.43 -13.28 1.90
CA THR A 82 -23.07 -13.59 1.47
C THR A 82 -22.14 -12.48 1.97
N ARG A 83 -21.09 -12.85 2.69
CA ARG A 83 -20.07 -11.90 3.12
C ARG A 83 -19.26 -11.42 1.92
N GLN A 84 -19.09 -10.12 1.79
CA GLN A 84 -18.34 -9.45 0.74
C GLN A 84 -17.20 -8.65 1.36
N ARG A 85 -15.98 -8.88 0.88
CA ARG A 85 -14.78 -8.20 1.39
C ARG A 85 -13.94 -7.64 0.25
N PHE A 86 -13.57 -6.37 0.36
CA PHE A 86 -12.75 -5.68 -0.64
C PHE A 86 -11.70 -4.82 0.06
N GLY A 87 -10.44 -4.87 -0.40
CA GLY A 87 -9.40 -4.03 0.20
C GLY A 87 -7.99 -4.35 -0.26
N ASN A 88 -7.06 -4.22 0.68
CA ASN A 88 -5.63 -4.31 0.41
C ASN A 88 -5.04 -5.57 1.04
N LEU A 89 -3.99 -6.12 0.46
CA LEU A 89 -3.29 -7.29 0.99
C LEU A 89 -1.78 -7.06 0.99
N ILE A 90 -1.13 -7.47 2.07
CA ILE A 90 0.33 -7.61 2.14
C ILE A 90 0.68 -9.09 2.23
N ALA A 91 1.51 -9.57 1.31
CA ALA A 91 2.16 -10.87 1.40
C ALA A 91 3.66 -10.68 1.67
N THR A 92 4.24 -11.39 2.63
CA THR A 92 5.69 -11.31 2.88
C THR A 92 6.29 -12.63 3.36
N ARG A 93 7.53 -12.88 2.94
CA ARG A 93 8.37 -13.99 3.43
C ARG A 93 9.29 -13.57 4.60
N LEU A 94 9.27 -12.31 4.99
CA LEU A 94 10.06 -11.80 6.10
C LEU A 94 9.41 -12.16 7.45
N PRO A 95 10.20 -12.26 8.54
CA PRO A 95 9.64 -12.39 9.88
C PRO A 95 8.71 -11.21 10.23
N VAL A 96 7.46 -11.52 10.58
CA VAL A 96 6.44 -10.55 10.94
C VAL A 96 6.43 -10.33 12.46
N LEU A 97 6.43 -9.08 12.87
CA LEU A 97 6.46 -8.66 14.28
C LEU A 97 5.10 -8.15 14.76
N GLN A 98 4.35 -7.48 13.88
CA GLN A 98 3.04 -6.91 14.20
C GLN A 98 2.22 -6.69 12.93
N VAL A 99 0.90 -6.79 13.05
CA VAL A 99 -0.06 -6.48 11.98
C VAL A 99 -1.12 -5.54 12.54
N GLN A 100 -1.45 -4.50 11.80
CA GLN A 100 -2.50 -3.54 12.14
C GLN A 100 -3.27 -3.14 10.88
N HIS A 101 -4.59 -3.02 11.00
CA HIS A 101 -5.47 -2.56 9.94
C HIS A 101 -6.16 -1.29 10.42
N HIS A 102 -5.85 -0.16 9.78
CA HIS A 102 -6.37 1.14 10.15
C HIS A 102 -7.44 1.57 9.15
N ALA A 103 -8.69 1.71 9.60
CA ALA A 103 -9.70 2.39 8.81
C ALA A 103 -9.26 3.85 8.60
N LEU A 104 -9.36 4.34 7.36
CA LEU A 104 -9.04 5.72 7.04
C LEU A 104 -10.30 6.60 7.10
N PRO A 105 -10.18 7.90 7.40
CA PRO A 105 -11.32 8.80 7.46
C PRO A 105 -12.13 8.81 6.15
N CYS A 106 -13.46 8.79 6.28
CA CYS A 106 -14.41 8.90 5.19
C CYS A 106 -15.43 10.01 5.52
N PRO A 107 -15.02 11.29 5.54
CA PRO A 107 -15.95 12.39 5.76
C PRO A 107 -17.04 12.41 4.68
N ALA A 108 -18.25 12.81 5.06
CA ALA A 108 -19.37 12.92 4.14
C ALA A 108 -19.06 13.94 3.03
N ASP A 109 -19.34 13.56 1.78
CA ASP A 109 -19.23 14.41 0.60
C ASP A 109 -20.49 14.18 -0.26
N ALA A 110 -21.44 15.10 -0.16
CA ALA A 110 -22.80 14.86 -0.63
C ALA A 110 -22.87 14.70 -2.16
N GLY A 111 -23.52 13.63 -2.62
CA GLY A 111 -23.69 13.34 -4.05
C GLY A 111 -22.46 12.72 -4.74
N VAL A 112 -21.39 12.46 -3.99
CA VAL A 112 -20.16 11.84 -4.51
C VAL A 112 -20.15 10.35 -4.20
N ARG A 113 -19.92 9.51 -5.21
CA ARG A 113 -19.69 8.07 -5.01
C ARG A 113 -18.46 7.90 -4.12
N SER A 114 -18.54 7.06 -3.10
CA SER A 114 -17.39 6.77 -2.23
C SER A 114 -17.52 5.37 -1.66
N MET A 115 -16.41 4.86 -1.13
CA MET A 115 -16.39 3.63 -0.34
C MET A 115 -15.38 3.78 0.81
N PRO A 116 -15.54 3.03 1.92
CA PRO A 116 -14.55 3.00 2.98
C PRO A 116 -13.16 2.62 2.46
N ARG A 117 -12.13 3.31 2.96
CA ARG A 117 -10.71 3.05 2.65
C ARG A 117 -9.97 2.66 3.92
N MET A 118 -8.84 1.96 3.76
CA MET A 118 -8.05 1.48 4.89
C MET A 118 -6.55 1.44 4.54
N CYS A 119 -5.70 1.45 5.58
CA CYS A 119 -4.27 1.19 5.49
C CYS A 119 -3.92 -0.08 6.27
N THR A 120 -3.29 -1.05 5.62
CA THR A 120 -2.71 -2.23 6.28
C THR A 120 -1.25 -1.96 6.59
N VAL A 121 -0.85 -2.18 7.84
CA VAL A 121 0.51 -1.97 8.34
C VAL A 121 1.03 -3.31 8.88
N VAL A 122 2.10 -3.82 8.27
CA VAL A 122 2.81 -5.02 8.72
C VAL A 122 4.22 -4.60 9.11
N THR A 123 4.54 -4.70 10.40
CA THR A 123 5.91 -4.52 10.89
C THR A 123 6.67 -5.81 10.65
N VAL A 124 7.70 -5.75 9.81
CA VAL A 124 8.58 -6.87 9.47
C VAL A 124 9.99 -6.64 10.01
N ARG A 125 10.78 -7.71 10.08
CA ARG A 125 12.21 -7.63 10.33
C ARG A 125 12.99 -8.00 9.08
N ASP A 126 13.58 -7.00 8.43
CA ASP A 126 14.53 -7.23 7.36
C ASP A 126 15.92 -7.57 7.94
N PRO A 127 16.67 -8.51 7.35
CA PRO A 127 17.97 -8.93 7.87
C PRO A 127 19.06 -7.86 7.79
N LEU A 128 18.98 -6.90 6.85
CA LEU A 128 19.98 -5.85 6.64
C LEU A 128 19.56 -4.52 7.28
N ILE A 129 18.28 -4.18 7.17
CA ILE A 129 17.72 -2.91 7.63
C ILE A 129 17.25 -2.99 9.09
N GLY A 130 16.84 -4.18 9.53
CA GLY A 130 16.19 -4.39 10.82
C GLY A 130 14.67 -4.18 10.75
N PRO A 131 14.02 -3.78 11.85
CA PRO A 131 12.58 -3.57 11.87
C PRO A 131 12.13 -2.40 10.99
N LEU A 132 11.11 -2.60 10.17
CA LEU A 132 10.41 -1.54 9.45
C LEU A 132 8.93 -1.86 9.27
N ARG A 133 8.12 -0.84 9.04
CA ARG A 133 6.71 -0.96 8.72
C ARG A 133 6.52 -0.97 7.21
N VAL A 134 5.86 -1.98 6.68
CA VAL A 134 5.29 -1.95 5.33
C VAL A 134 3.84 -1.54 5.44
N MET A 135 3.48 -0.42 4.82
CA MET A 135 2.15 0.16 4.83
C MET A 135 1.60 0.11 3.39
N THR A 136 0.41 -0.46 3.21
CA THR A 136 -0.28 -0.44 1.92
C THR A 136 -1.67 0.15 2.03
N THR A 137 -2.05 0.96 1.05
CA THR A 137 -3.32 1.69 1.03
C THR A 137 -3.88 1.78 -0.39
N HIS A 138 -5.18 2.07 -0.47
CA HIS A 138 -5.86 2.50 -1.69
C HIS A 138 -6.74 3.69 -1.33
N LEU A 139 -6.36 4.89 -1.75
CA LEU A 139 -7.07 6.13 -1.39
C LEU A 139 -8.32 6.37 -2.22
N GLU A 140 -9.17 7.28 -1.76
CA GLU A 140 -10.43 7.59 -2.42
C GLU A 140 -10.24 8.24 -3.79
N TYR A 141 -10.98 7.74 -4.79
CA TYR A 141 -10.91 8.19 -6.17
C TYR A 141 -11.75 9.45 -6.42
N TYR A 142 -13.02 9.43 -6.03
CA TYR A 142 -13.98 10.46 -6.45
C TYR A 142 -13.97 11.71 -5.57
N SER A 143 -13.81 11.54 -4.25
CA SER A 143 -13.87 12.66 -3.30
C SER A 143 -12.48 13.15 -2.91
N LYS A 144 -12.12 14.37 -3.37
CA LYS A 144 -10.91 15.08 -2.91
C LYS A 144 -10.93 15.33 -1.40
N VAL A 145 -12.11 15.60 -0.83
CA VAL A 145 -12.28 15.87 0.61
C VAL A 145 -11.90 14.63 1.43
N GLN A 146 -12.41 13.46 1.04
CA GLN A 146 -12.05 12.20 1.68
C GLN A 146 -10.57 11.87 1.46
N ARG A 147 -10.08 11.94 0.22
CA ARG A 147 -8.69 11.61 -0.10
C ARG A 147 -7.69 12.48 0.69
N MET A 148 -7.95 13.77 0.84
CA MET A 148 -7.13 14.66 1.68
C MET A 148 -7.17 14.26 3.16
N ALA A 149 -8.34 13.90 3.71
CA ALA A 149 -8.45 13.43 5.08
C ALA A 149 -7.66 12.12 5.29
N GLN A 150 -7.67 11.24 4.29
CA GLN A 150 -6.93 9.97 4.29
C GLN A 150 -5.41 10.20 4.21
N ALA A 151 -4.94 11.09 3.33
CA ALA A 151 -3.52 11.48 3.23
C ALA A 151 -2.98 12.01 4.56
N ARG A 152 -3.76 12.86 5.25
CA ARG A 152 -3.41 13.35 6.60
C ARG A 152 -3.35 12.22 7.63
N ALA A 153 -4.31 11.29 7.58
CA ALA A 153 -4.32 10.14 8.49
C ALA A 153 -3.09 9.23 8.28
N LEU A 154 -2.71 8.95 7.03
CA LEU A 154 -1.49 8.17 6.72
C LEU A 154 -0.24 8.83 7.28
N ARG A 155 -0.10 10.15 7.11
CA ARG A 155 0.98 10.91 7.72
C ARG A 155 0.95 10.82 9.25
N GLN A 156 -0.23 10.93 9.86
CA GLN A 156 -0.38 10.84 11.30
C GLN A 156 0.04 9.46 11.85
N LEU A 157 -0.29 8.37 11.15
CA LEU A 157 0.18 7.01 11.50
C LEU A 157 1.71 6.90 11.47
N HIS A 158 2.37 7.61 10.55
CA HIS A 158 3.82 7.66 10.53
C HIS A 158 4.39 8.46 11.71
N ILE A 159 3.80 9.62 12.02
CA ILE A 159 4.19 10.47 13.17
C ILE A 159 4.06 9.72 14.49
N GLU A 160 2.91 9.08 14.74
CA GLU A 160 2.63 8.35 15.97
C GLU A 160 3.66 7.24 16.22
N ALA A 161 3.96 6.45 15.18
CA ALA A 161 4.95 5.39 15.30
C ALA A 161 6.40 5.91 15.46
N CYS A 162 6.73 7.06 14.87
CA CYS A 162 8.00 7.74 15.13
C CYS A 162 8.08 8.21 16.60
N GLY A 163 6.96 8.73 17.14
CA GLY A 163 6.82 9.04 18.57
C GLY A 163 7.08 7.83 19.45
N HIS A 164 6.40 6.70 19.20
CA HIS A 164 6.64 5.46 19.94
C HIS A 164 8.07 4.90 19.80
N ALA A 165 8.76 5.15 18.69
CA ALA A 165 10.14 4.73 18.53
C ALA A 165 11.12 5.61 19.32
N ALA A 166 10.81 6.90 19.46
CA ALA A 166 11.60 7.85 20.25
C ALA A 166 11.33 7.72 21.75
N GLU A 167 10.06 7.54 22.11
CA GLU A 167 9.56 7.42 23.49
C GLU A 167 8.76 6.11 23.62
N PRO A 168 9.44 4.96 23.76
CA PRO A 168 8.76 3.68 23.87
C PRO A 168 7.91 3.62 25.15
N PRO A 169 6.81 2.83 25.14
CA PRO A 169 6.03 2.55 26.34
C PRO A 169 6.88 1.98 27.48
N LEU A 170 6.31 1.96 28.70
CA LEU A 170 6.94 1.34 29.86
C LEU A 170 7.41 -0.09 29.54
N TYR A 171 8.66 -0.38 29.90
CA TYR A 171 9.25 -1.70 29.67
C TYR A 171 8.48 -2.79 30.43
N ASP A 172 7.94 -3.76 29.69
CA ASP A 172 7.15 -4.87 30.24
C ASP A 172 7.53 -6.22 29.60
N THR A 173 7.84 -7.19 30.45
CA THR A 173 8.18 -8.58 30.08
C THR A 173 7.15 -9.60 30.56
N SER A 174 5.96 -9.13 30.97
CA SER A 174 4.85 -9.92 31.52
C SER A 174 4.31 -11.02 30.60
N ARG A 175 4.73 -11.05 29.33
CA ARG A 175 4.18 -11.92 28.27
C ARG A 175 2.68 -11.77 28.05
N SER A 176 2.13 -10.62 28.46
CA SER A 176 0.74 -10.23 28.23
C SER A 176 0.63 -9.34 26.97
N PRO A 177 -0.57 -8.91 26.57
CA PRO A 177 -0.72 -7.89 25.54
C PRO A 177 0.06 -6.58 25.80
N PHE A 178 0.40 -6.28 27.06
CA PHE A 178 1.22 -5.11 27.45
C PHE A 178 2.73 -5.30 27.24
N GLN A 179 3.18 -6.53 26.95
CA GLN A 179 4.59 -6.82 26.72
C GLN A 179 5.21 -5.91 25.65
N ASN A 180 6.51 -5.69 25.80
CA ASN A 180 7.33 -4.93 24.87
C ASN A 180 7.05 -5.28 23.41
N LYS A 181 6.86 -4.25 22.59
CA LYS A 181 6.71 -4.35 21.14
C LYS A 181 7.87 -3.68 20.45
N VAL A 182 8.17 -4.14 19.24
CA VAL A 182 9.19 -3.50 18.41
C VAL A 182 8.58 -2.24 17.80
N HIS A 183 9.14 -1.09 18.17
CA HIS A 183 8.83 0.20 17.55
C HIS A 183 9.96 0.60 16.60
N THR A 184 9.61 1.22 15.46
CA THR A 184 10.58 1.61 14.44
C THR A 184 10.13 2.87 13.71
N PRO A 185 11.05 3.82 13.46
CA PRO A 185 10.77 4.97 12.62
C PRO A 185 10.76 4.59 11.13
N HIS A 186 11.36 3.44 10.76
CA HIS A 186 11.45 3.01 9.37
C HIS A 186 10.09 2.59 8.82
N ALA A 187 9.69 3.19 7.71
CA ALA A 187 8.43 2.89 7.05
C ALA A 187 8.53 2.99 5.53
N ILE A 188 7.83 2.08 4.86
CA ILE A 188 7.47 2.16 3.44
C ILE A 188 5.96 2.31 3.39
N LEU A 189 5.45 3.34 2.71
CA LEU A 189 4.03 3.56 2.44
C LEU A 189 3.80 3.50 0.93
N CYS A 190 3.03 2.52 0.47
CA CYS A 190 2.84 2.26 -0.95
C CYS A 190 1.40 1.91 -1.32
N GLY A 191 1.11 1.92 -2.61
CA GLY A 191 -0.21 1.54 -3.16
C GLY A 191 -0.74 2.58 -4.13
N ASP A 192 -2.04 2.50 -4.38
CA ASP A 192 -2.76 3.42 -5.25
C ASP A 192 -3.29 4.62 -4.45
N PHE A 193 -2.79 5.81 -4.77
CA PHE A 193 -3.18 7.04 -4.08
C PHE A 193 -4.27 7.80 -4.81
N ASN A 194 -4.67 7.39 -6.02
CA ASN A 194 -5.68 8.08 -6.84
C ASN A 194 -5.44 9.59 -7.01
N LEU A 195 -4.16 9.98 -7.07
CA LEU A 195 -3.71 11.37 -7.19
C LEU A 195 -2.40 11.44 -7.97
N GLY A 196 -2.15 12.55 -8.65
CA GLY A 196 -0.86 12.86 -9.26
C GLY A 196 0.12 13.52 -8.28
N ALA A 197 1.41 13.53 -8.61
CA ALA A 197 2.46 14.14 -7.78
C ALA A 197 2.32 15.68 -7.62
N GLU A 198 1.48 16.30 -8.43
CA GLU A 198 1.11 17.72 -8.38
C GLU A 198 -0.04 18.03 -7.42
N GLU A 199 -0.77 17.03 -6.94
CA GLU A 199 -1.93 17.23 -6.08
C GLU A 199 -1.53 17.59 -4.64
N PRO A 200 -2.30 18.45 -3.93
CA PRO A 200 -1.96 18.89 -2.58
C PRO A 200 -1.77 17.76 -1.56
N GLU A 201 -2.53 16.67 -1.69
CA GLU A 201 -2.44 15.47 -0.87
C GLU A 201 -1.05 14.83 -0.91
N TYR A 202 -0.40 14.84 -2.09
CA TYR A 202 0.96 14.33 -2.28
C TYR A 202 1.97 15.09 -1.42
N ALA A 203 1.87 16.42 -1.41
CA ALA A 203 2.72 17.28 -0.60
C ALA A 203 2.41 17.12 0.91
N VAL A 204 1.13 16.94 1.27
CA VAL A 204 0.72 16.73 2.66
C VAL A 204 1.36 15.48 3.25
N MET A 205 1.41 14.37 2.53
CA MET A 205 2.03 13.13 3.04
C MET A 205 3.53 13.29 3.34
N GLN A 206 4.22 14.13 2.57
CA GLN A 206 5.66 14.36 2.68
C GLN A 206 6.04 15.54 3.57
N ALA A 207 5.05 16.31 4.06
CA ALA A 207 5.30 17.51 4.85
C ALA A 207 6.15 17.18 6.09
N PRO A 208 7.30 17.86 6.29
CA PRO A 208 8.17 17.62 7.43
C PRO A 208 7.45 17.78 8.78
N PHE A 209 7.90 17.04 9.79
CA PHE A 209 7.44 17.16 11.17
C PHE A 209 8.60 16.99 12.16
N GLY A 210 8.53 17.69 13.29
CA GLY A 210 9.35 17.41 14.47
C GLY A 210 8.54 16.62 15.49
N LEU A 211 9.22 15.87 16.37
CA LEU A 211 8.60 15.27 17.55
C LEU A 211 8.70 16.22 18.74
N ASP A 212 9.89 16.83 18.92
CA ASP A 212 10.17 17.84 19.95
C ASP A 212 10.96 19.02 19.38
N THR A 213 11.00 20.12 20.13
CA THR A 213 11.80 21.30 19.79
C THR A 213 13.29 20.94 19.71
N GLY A 214 13.93 21.25 18.57
CA GLY A 214 15.36 21.02 18.35
C GLY A 214 15.72 19.63 17.80
N THR A 215 14.74 18.74 17.57
CA THR A 215 14.99 17.46 16.88
C THR A 215 15.00 17.65 15.35
N PRO A 216 15.81 16.87 14.60
CA PRO A 216 15.75 16.88 13.13
C PRO A 216 14.35 16.57 12.65
N THR A 217 13.87 17.33 11.67
CA THR A 217 12.57 17.07 11.06
C THR A 217 12.60 15.75 10.29
N ARG A 218 11.56 14.95 10.49
CA ARG A 218 11.31 13.70 9.78
C ARG A 218 10.27 13.92 8.69
N CYS A 219 10.30 13.09 7.67
CA CYS A 219 9.27 13.05 6.64
C CYS A 219 9.23 11.67 5.97
N LEU A 220 8.11 11.42 5.29
CA LEU A 220 8.07 10.47 4.19
C LEU A 220 8.57 11.19 2.93
N GLN A 221 9.30 10.47 2.08
CA GLN A 221 9.83 10.95 0.82
C GLN A 221 9.43 9.98 -0.27
N ASP A 222 8.94 10.47 -1.40
CA ASP A 222 8.71 9.61 -2.56
C ASP A 222 10.03 8.98 -3.04
N ALA A 223 10.03 7.66 -3.23
CA ALA A 223 11.18 6.90 -3.66
C ALA A 223 11.54 7.13 -5.14
N TRP A 224 10.58 7.51 -5.98
CA TRP A 224 10.83 7.73 -7.41
C TRP A 224 11.94 8.77 -7.67
N PRO A 225 11.86 10.02 -7.19
CA PRO A 225 12.91 11.02 -7.41
C PRO A 225 14.24 10.64 -6.72
N LEU A 226 14.21 9.82 -5.66
CA LEU A 226 15.43 9.34 -5.02
C LEU A 226 16.23 8.40 -5.95
N ALA A 227 15.56 7.50 -6.66
CA ALA A 227 16.19 6.57 -7.60
C ALA A 227 16.40 7.15 -9.01
N ASN A 228 15.43 7.92 -9.51
CA ASN A 228 15.33 8.35 -10.89
C ASN A 228 15.64 9.84 -11.11
N ARG A 229 16.03 10.56 -10.03
CA ARG A 229 16.47 11.96 -10.04
C ARG A 229 15.44 12.90 -10.68
N VAL A 230 15.75 13.41 -11.88
CA VAL A 230 14.95 14.40 -12.62
C VAL A 230 13.97 13.77 -13.61
N ALA A 231 13.97 12.44 -13.75
CA ALA A 231 13.04 11.77 -14.64
C ALA A 231 11.60 11.91 -14.09
N PRO A 232 10.62 12.25 -14.95
CA PRO A 232 9.22 12.27 -14.52
C PRO A 232 8.77 10.89 -14.09
N HIS A 233 7.75 10.81 -13.24
CA HIS A 233 7.13 9.54 -12.88
C HIS A 233 6.68 8.77 -14.11
N ALA A 234 7.05 7.50 -14.18
CA ALA A 234 6.48 6.59 -15.16
C ALA A 234 4.97 6.43 -14.87
N PRO A 235 4.11 6.44 -15.90
CA PRO A 235 2.68 6.34 -15.70
C PRO A 235 2.30 4.93 -15.22
N THR A 236 1.48 4.87 -14.19
CA THR A 236 1.00 3.61 -13.60
C THR A 236 -0.47 3.35 -13.91
N PHE A 237 -1.22 4.35 -14.38
CA PHE A 237 -2.63 4.22 -14.70
C PHE A 237 -2.98 4.89 -16.03
N ARG A 238 -4.03 4.39 -16.67
CA ARG A 238 -4.49 4.82 -18.01
C ARG A 238 -3.42 4.72 -19.09
N LEU A 239 -2.52 3.74 -18.98
CA LEU A 239 -1.51 3.50 -20.01
C LEU A 239 -2.13 2.85 -21.26
N PHE A 240 -2.95 1.81 -21.04
CA PHE A 240 -3.62 1.06 -22.09
C PHE A 240 -5.14 1.28 -22.08
N ASP A 241 -5.79 1.23 -20.90
CA ASP A 241 -7.22 1.52 -20.77
C ASP A 241 -7.48 3.03 -20.62
N ARG A 242 -8.20 3.62 -21.57
CA ARG A 242 -8.54 5.06 -21.60
C ARG A 242 -9.94 5.36 -21.11
N THR A 243 -10.67 4.36 -20.60
CA THR A 243 -12.04 4.52 -20.08
C THR A 243 -12.13 5.62 -19.02
N TYR A 244 -11.07 5.78 -18.22
CA TYR A 244 -11.02 6.72 -17.08
C TYR A 244 -10.33 8.05 -17.41
N GLY A 245 -10.00 8.28 -18.67
CA GLY A 245 -9.44 9.54 -19.15
C GLY A 245 -8.37 9.37 -20.24
N PRO A 246 -8.08 10.45 -20.96
CA PRO A 246 -7.24 10.39 -22.15
C PRO A 246 -5.75 10.22 -21.84
N GLU A 247 -5.24 10.76 -20.73
CA GLU A 247 -3.80 10.85 -20.47
C GLU A 247 -3.30 9.82 -19.44
N PRO A 248 -2.15 9.16 -19.69
CA PRO A 248 -1.51 8.31 -18.68
C PRO A 248 -1.09 9.15 -17.48
N VAL A 249 -1.19 8.59 -16.28
CA VAL A 249 -0.75 9.26 -15.04
C VAL A 249 -0.05 8.30 -14.11
N ALA A 250 0.82 8.84 -13.27
CA ALA A 250 1.31 8.14 -12.09
C ALA A 250 0.36 8.43 -10.92
N CYS A 251 -0.18 7.37 -10.33
CA CYS A 251 -0.94 7.44 -9.08
C CYS A 251 -0.59 6.34 -8.08
N ASP A 252 0.26 5.39 -8.49
CA ASP A 252 0.81 4.36 -7.63
C ASP A 252 2.23 4.77 -7.19
N PHE A 253 2.41 4.99 -5.89
CA PHE A 253 3.67 5.51 -5.34
C PHE A 253 4.24 4.58 -4.27
N ALA A 254 5.53 4.78 -3.96
CA ALA A 254 6.18 4.22 -2.78
C ALA A 254 6.92 5.35 -2.04
N PHE A 255 6.40 5.76 -0.90
CA PHE A 255 7.04 6.69 0.01
C PHE A 255 7.88 5.95 1.05
N VAL A 256 9.06 6.46 1.36
CA VAL A 256 9.98 5.90 2.35
C VAL A 256 10.27 6.93 3.44
N SER A 257 10.40 6.48 4.69
CA SER A 257 10.88 7.34 5.78
C SER A 257 12.29 7.87 5.49
N ASP A 258 12.63 9.03 6.05
CA ASP A 258 13.97 9.62 6.05
C ASP A 258 15.13 8.63 6.31
N GLY A 259 14.99 7.73 7.29
CA GLY A 259 16.01 6.71 7.58
C GLY A 259 16.19 5.64 6.50
N LEU A 260 15.22 5.49 5.60
CA LEU A 260 15.25 4.56 4.46
C LEU A 260 15.57 5.25 3.13
N ALA A 261 15.43 6.58 3.04
CA ALA A 261 15.71 7.32 1.81
C ALA A 261 17.13 7.06 1.24
N PRO A 262 18.21 7.03 2.04
CA PRO A 262 19.55 6.70 1.55
C PRO A 262 19.73 5.25 1.09
N ARG A 263 18.76 4.38 1.40
CA ARG A 263 18.76 2.96 1.03
C ARG A 263 18.01 2.68 -0.25
N VAL A 264 17.32 3.66 -0.82
CA VAL A 264 16.61 3.48 -2.10
C VAL A 264 17.63 3.28 -3.21
N GLU A 265 17.70 2.07 -3.75
CA GLU A 265 18.61 1.72 -4.85
C GLU A 265 17.92 1.83 -6.21
N ARG A 266 16.66 1.41 -6.28
CA ARG A 266 15.94 1.30 -7.55
C ARG A 266 14.44 1.43 -7.36
N VAL A 267 13.79 2.13 -8.30
CA VAL A 267 12.34 2.16 -8.47
C VAL A 267 12.02 1.97 -9.95
N ASP A 268 11.34 0.88 -10.29
CA ASP A 268 10.96 0.54 -11.66
C ASP A 268 9.44 0.37 -11.79
N VAL A 269 8.91 0.67 -12.98
CA VAL A 269 7.51 0.38 -13.36
C VAL A 269 7.53 -0.54 -14.57
N ASP A 270 6.77 -1.64 -14.52
CA ASP A 270 6.55 -2.46 -15.71
C ASP A 270 5.54 -1.76 -16.62
N LEU A 271 6.03 -1.14 -17.70
CA LEU A 271 5.20 -0.39 -18.66
C LEU A 271 4.63 -1.27 -19.79
N ALA A 272 4.84 -2.59 -19.74
CA ALA A 272 4.42 -3.51 -20.81
C ALA A 272 3.22 -4.36 -20.41
N THR A 273 3.00 -4.59 -19.12
CA THR A 273 1.96 -5.50 -18.65
C THR A 273 0.54 -4.97 -18.89
N GLN A 274 -0.37 -5.89 -19.21
CA GLN A 274 -1.81 -5.64 -19.33
C GLN A 274 -2.61 -6.57 -18.40
N ALA A 275 -1.92 -7.13 -17.40
CA ALA A 275 -2.51 -8.02 -16.41
C ALA A 275 -3.46 -7.30 -15.43
N SER A 276 -3.40 -5.97 -15.41
CA SER A 276 -4.33 -5.04 -14.77
C SER A 276 -4.36 -3.76 -15.62
N ASP A 277 -5.32 -2.87 -15.38
CA ASP A 277 -5.34 -1.49 -15.89
C ASP A 277 -4.30 -0.57 -15.20
N HIS A 278 -3.73 -1.03 -14.09
CA HIS A 278 -2.56 -0.41 -13.45
C HIS A 278 -1.26 -1.16 -13.77
N GLN A 279 -0.14 -0.44 -13.67
CA GLN A 279 1.21 -0.96 -13.80
C GLN A 279 1.83 -1.19 -12.41
N PRO A 280 2.50 -2.32 -12.17
CA PRO A 280 3.16 -2.58 -10.90
C PRO A 280 4.42 -1.74 -10.74
N VAL A 281 4.70 -1.35 -9.48
CA VAL A 281 5.88 -0.60 -9.08
C VAL A 281 6.78 -1.47 -8.21
N LEU A 282 8.04 -1.61 -8.60
CA LEU A 282 9.08 -2.28 -7.82
C LEU A 282 9.91 -1.25 -7.06
N LEU A 283 10.11 -1.45 -5.77
CA LEU A 283 11.06 -0.74 -4.92
C LEU A 283 12.16 -1.70 -4.44
N VAL A 284 13.42 -1.31 -4.60
CA VAL A 284 14.60 -2.03 -4.08
C VAL A 284 15.32 -1.17 -3.05
N LEU A 285 15.53 -1.73 -1.85
CA LEU A 285 16.30 -1.15 -0.77
C LEU A 285 17.58 -1.95 -0.46
N GLY A 286 18.71 -1.25 -0.30
CA GLY A 286 20.04 -1.76 0.06
C GLY A 286 20.53 -1.49 1.47
#